data_AF-A0A3D3C030-F1
#
_entry.id   AF-A0A3D3C030-F1
#
_cell.length_a   1.000
_cell.length_b   1.000
_cell.length_c   1.000
_cell.angle_alpha   90.00
_cell.angle_beta   90.00
_cell.angle_gamma   90.00
#
_symmetry.space_group_name_H-M   'P 1'
#
loop_
_entity.id
_entity.type
_entity.pdbx_description
1 polymer ?
#
loop_
_entity_poly.entity_id
_entity_poly.type
_entity_poly.pdbx_seq_one_letter_code
_entity_poly.pdbx_strand_id
1 'polypeptide(L)'
;MHYTTSGREVTDETEIGIYFYPEGEVPAEKMTGGVGNDFDIAIPAFSKDHEMEVVTFIKNDSDLYSLMPHMHFRGKRMRFVAEYPDGSEELLLSVPDYDFNWQLVHELEEPLRVPAGTKIRAIGAFDNSAQNSANPDPSIDLSWGEQSFEEMFMGFYAWKEANQGGDD
;
A
#
# COMPACT_ATOMS: atom_id res chain seq x y z
N MET A 1 -7.52 -15.77 2.03
CA MET A 1 -8.86 -15.16 2.10
C MET A 1 -8.91 -14.21 3.27
N HIS A 2 -9.46 -13.00 3.09
CA HIS A 2 -9.69 -12.04 4.16
C HIS A 2 -11.20 -12.01 4.47
N TYR A 3 -11.60 -12.40 5.67
CA TYR A 3 -13.02 -12.46 6.06
C TYR A 3 -13.34 -11.41 7.12
N THR A 4 -14.28 -10.52 6.82
CA THR A 4 -14.93 -9.67 7.83
C THR A 4 -16.13 -10.42 8.41
N THR A 5 -16.19 -10.54 9.74
CA THR A 5 -17.26 -11.32 10.38
C THR A 5 -18.64 -10.69 10.16
N SER A 6 -19.66 -11.51 9.90
CA SER A 6 -21.06 -11.08 9.75
C SER A 6 -21.94 -11.46 10.95
N GLY A 7 -21.36 -12.13 11.96
CA GLY A 7 -22.08 -12.64 13.13
C GLY A 7 -22.99 -13.85 12.85
N ARG A 8 -22.89 -14.47 11.67
CA ARG A 8 -23.65 -15.65 11.27
C ARG A 8 -22.70 -16.78 10.88
N GLU A 9 -23.09 -18.01 11.19
CA GLU A 9 -22.40 -19.20 10.69
C GLU A 9 -22.60 -19.31 9.19
N VAL A 10 -21.50 -19.44 8.46
CA VAL A 10 -21.45 -19.59 6.99
C VAL A 10 -20.31 -20.52 6.61
N THR A 11 -20.43 -21.16 5.46
CA THR A 11 -19.36 -21.96 4.84
C THR A 11 -18.81 -21.23 3.61
N ASP A 12 -17.52 -21.36 3.36
CA ASP A 12 -16.85 -20.83 2.17
C ASP A 12 -16.08 -21.94 1.45
N GLU A 13 -16.11 -21.94 0.12
CA GLU A 13 -15.41 -22.88 -0.75
C GLU A 13 -14.60 -22.09 -1.80
N THR A 14 -13.96 -20.97 -1.41
CA THR A 14 -13.17 -20.19 -2.35
C THR A 14 -11.93 -20.95 -2.80
N GLU A 15 -11.69 -20.96 -4.12
CA GLU A 15 -10.54 -21.61 -4.75
C GLU A 15 -9.67 -20.60 -5.51
N ILE A 16 -8.37 -20.91 -5.63
CA ILE A 16 -7.41 -20.13 -6.43
C ILE A 16 -6.79 -21.07 -7.47
N GLY A 17 -6.90 -20.68 -8.75
CA GLY A 17 -6.17 -21.32 -9.84
C GLY A 17 -4.81 -20.66 -10.03
N ILE A 18 -3.73 -21.46 -9.98
CA ILE A 18 -2.36 -21.00 -10.22
C ILE A 18 -1.86 -21.66 -11.50
N TYR A 19 -1.41 -20.84 -12.45
CA TYR A 19 -0.80 -21.29 -13.69
C TYR A 19 0.72 -21.24 -13.54
N PHE A 20 1.38 -22.35 -13.86
CA PHE A 20 2.83 -22.46 -13.81
C PHE A 20 3.41 -22.47 -15.23
N TYR A 21 4.62 -21.95 -15.34
CA TYR A 21 5.44 -22.20 -16.53
C TYR A 21 5.73 -23.70 -16.67
N PRO A 22 5.99 -24.18 -17.90
CA PRO A 22 6.49 -25.53 -18.13
C PRO A 22 7.70 -25.86 -17.25
N GLU A 23 7.82 -27.14 -16.86
CA GLU A 23 8.97 -27.60 -16.07
C GLU A 23 10.29 -27.30 -16.80
N GLY A 24 11.21 -26.63 -16.11
CA GLY A 24 12.51 -26.22 -16.64
C GLY A 24 12.52 -24.85 -17.35
N GLU A 25 11.37 -24.21 -17.54
CA GLU A 25 11.32 -22.85 -18.08
C GLU A 25 11.61 -21.82 -16.99
N VAL A 26 12.65 -21.00 -17.22
CA VAL A 26 13.00 -19.86 -16.35
C VAL A 26 12.38 -18.59 -16.95
N PRO A 27 11.46 -17.90 -16.25
CA PRO A 27 10.86 -16.69 -16.77
C PRO A 27 11.90 -15.60 -17.03
N ALA A 28 11.85 -15.01 -18.23
CA ALA A 28 12.73 -13.90 -18.61
C ALA A 28 12.38 -12.61 -17.84
N GLU A 29 11.11 -12.45 -17.45
CA GLU A 29 10.59 -11.28 -16.77
C GLU A 29 9.88 -11.73 -15.49
N LYS A 30 10.28 -11.17 -14.35
CA LYS A 30 9.74 -11.47 -13.02
C LYS A 30 9.28 -10.16 -12.38
N MET A 31 7.98 -10.06 -12.13
CA MET A 31 7.46 -8.99 -11.29
C MET A 31 7.86 -9.24 -9.84
N THR A 32 8.21 -8.16 -9.16
CA THR A 32 8.39 -8.13 -7.72
C THR A 32 7.53 -6.98 -7.16
N GLY A 33 7.58 -6.80 -5.86
CA GLY A 33 6.86 -5.73 -5.21
C GLY A 33 7.32 -5.53 -3.79
N GLY A 34 6.66 -4.60 -3.12
CA GLY A 34 6.93 -4.27 -1.74
C GLY A 34 5.69 -3.75 -1.06
N VAL A 35 5.75 -3.78 0.27
CA VAL A 35 4.79 -3.10 1.11
C VAL A 35 5.58 -2.27 2.11
N GLY A 36 5.38 -0.95 2.05
CA GLY A 36 5.72 -0.07 3.16
C GLY A 36 4.59 -0.21 4.17
N ASN A 37 4.91 -0.55 5.41
CA ASN A 37 3.92 -0.76 6.45
C ASN A 37 4.44 -0.22 7.79
N ASP A 38 3.53 0.34 8.58
CA ASP A 38 3.79 0.73 9.96
C ASP A 38 2.85 -0.03 10.90
N PHE A 39 3.44 -0.75 11.85
CA PHE A 39 2.72 -1.47 12.88
C PHE A 39 2.56 -0.65 14.17
N ASP A 40 3.30 0.46 14.31
CA ASP A 40 3.23 1.36 15.46
C ASP A 40 2.25 2.50 15.18
N ILE A 41 0.97 2.14 15.01
CA ILE A 41 -0.11 3.10 14.84
C ILE A 41 -0.62 3.53 16.22
N ALA A 42 -0.65 4.84 16.46
CA ALA A 42 -1.23 5.44 17.65
C ALA A 42 -1.98 6.73 17.29
N ILE A 43 -3.20 6.58 16.77
CA ILE A 43 -4.03 7.70 16.33
C ILE A 43 -4.91 8.16 17.51
N PRO A 44 -4.76 9.41 17.99
CA PRO A 44 -5.57 9.90 19.10
C PRO A 44 -7.06 10.00 18.75
N ALA A 45 -7.90 9.82 19.76
CA ALA A 45 -9.33 10.13 19.71
C ALA A 45 -9.58 11.54 19.13
N PHE A 46 -10.61 11.66 18.30
CA PHE A 46 -11.07 12.90 17.68
C PHE A 46 -10.07 13.61 16.75
N SER A 47 -8.91 13.01 16.44
CA SER A 47 -7.96 13.60 15.49
C SER A 47 -8.58 13.74 14.10
N LYS A 48 -8.40 14.90 13.46
CA LYS A 48 -9.00 15.20 12.14
C LYS A 48 -8.06 14.92 10.96
N ASP A 49 -6.77 14.82 11.24
CA ASP A 49 -5.71 14.63 10.25
C ASP A 49 -4.45 14.16 10.99
N HIS A 50 -4.42 12.88 11.36
CA HIS A 50 -3.23 12.28 11.96
C HIS A 50 -2.34 11.74 10.84
N GLU A 51 -1.25 12.46 10.54
CA GLU A 51 -0.33 12.10 9.45
C GLU A 51 0.61 10.96 9.86
N MET A 52 0.86 10.06 8.91
CA MET A 52 1.84 8.97 9.01
C MET A 52 2.64 8.87 7.70
N GLU A 53 3.83 8.29 7.81
CA GLU A 53 4.73 8.06 6.67
C GLU A 53 5.42 6.69 6.79
N VAL A 54 5.48 5.97 5.67
CA VAL A 54 6.34 4.79 5.52
C VAL A 54 7.24 4.96 4.30
N VAL A 55 8.46 4.46 4.42
CA VAL A 55 9.48 4.58 3.36
C VAL A 55 9.90 3.19 2.87
N THR A 56 9.81 2.98 1.56
CA THR A 56 10.29 1.78 0.88
C THR A 56 11.54 2.11 0.06
N PHE A 57 12.59 1.30 0.21
CA PHE A 57 13.86 1.53 -0.48
C PHE A 57 13.98 0.62 -1.71
N ILE A 58 14.23 1.24 -2.86
CA ILE A 58 14.57 0.53 -4.10
C ILE A 58 16.04 0.16 -4.07
N LYS A 59 16.34 -1.15 -4.06
CA LYS A 59 17.71 -1.66 -3.92
C LYS A 59 18.47 -1.77 -5.24
N ASN A 60 17.74 -2.05 -6.31
CA ASN A 60 18.27 -2.25 -7.65
C ASN A 60 17.52 -1.33 -8.62
N ASP A 61 18.18 -0.89 -9.70
CA ASP A 61 17.50 -0.18 -10.78
C ASP A 61 16.26 -0.96 -11.20
N SER A 62 15.10 -0.29 -11.19
CA SER A 62 13.80 -0.94 -11.34
C SER A 62 12.86 -0.10 -12.19
N ASP A 63 11.92 -0.75 -12.85
CA ASP A 63 10.77 -0.13 -13.48
C ASP A 63 9.57 -0.29 -12.54
N LEU A 64 9.05 0.81 -11.99
CA LEU A 64 7.86 0.84 -11.15
C LEU A 64 6.61 0.78 -12.05
N TYR A 65 5.65 -0.08 -11.72
CA TYR A 65 4.45 -0.31 -12.54
C TYR A 65 3.17 0.19 -11.88
N SER A 66 3.04 0.01 -10.56
CA SER A 66 1.81 0.38 -9.88
C SER A 66 2.03 0.71 -8.42
N LEU A 67 1.09 1.50 -7.87
CA LEU A 67 1.02 1.85 -6.46
C LEU A 67 -0.41 1.62 -5.96
N MET A 68 -0.57 1.19 -4.72
CA MET A 68 -1.89 1.04 -4.10
C MET A 68 -1.85 1.55 -2.65
N PRO A 69 -2.59 2.63 -2.33
CA PRO A 69 -2.78 3.08 -0.96
C PRO A 69 -3.73 2.14 -0.22
N HIS A 70 -3.42 1.83 1.04
CA HIS A 70 -4.25 1.00 1.88
C HIS A 70 -4.29 1.51 3.33
N MET A 71 -5.49 1.84 3.78
CA MET A 71 -5.85 2.25 5.14
C MET A 71 -7.25 1.71 5.46
N HIS A 72 -7.65 1.66 6.73
CA HIS A 72 -9.01 1.24 7.09
C HIS A 72 -9.99 2.43 7.12
N PHE A 73 -11.05 2.34 7.92
CA PHE A 73 -12.18 3.26 7.89
C PHE A 73 -11.80 4.73 8.12
N ARG A 74 -10.70 5.02 8.83
CA ARG A 74 -10.28 6.41 9.08
C ARG A 74 -9.32 6.92 8.03
N GLY A 75 -8.91 6.13 7.04
CA GLY A 75 -8.07 6.61 5.94
C GLY A 75 -8.67 7.86 5.28
N LYS A 76 -7.88 8.93 5.18
CA LYS A 76 -8.34 10.24 4.69
C LYS A 76 -7.68 10.65 3.37
N ARG A 77 -6.36 10.47 3.30
CA ARG A 77 -5.54 10.81 2.13
C ARG A 77 -4.29 9.97 2.11
N MET A 78 -3.78 9.69 0.92
CA MET A 78 -2.43 9.16 0.76
C MET A 78 -1.82 9.65 -0.55
N ARG A 79 -0.53 9.97 -0.51
CA ARG A 79 0.28 10.28 -1.70
C ARG A 79 1.58 9.49 -1.65
N PHE A 80 2.14 9.28 -2.82
CA PHE A 80 3.41 8.59 -3.01
C PHE A 80 4.40 9.52 -3.69
N VAL A 81 5.60 9.62 -3.12
CA VAL A 81 6.69 10.44 -3.65
C VAL A 81 7.93 9.58 -3.82
N ALA A 82 8.57 9.66 -4.99
CA ALA A 82 9.93 9.18 -5.17
C ALA A 82 10.90 10.28 -4.75
N GLU A 83 11.78 10.00 -3.80
CA GLU A 83 12.97 10.79 -3.51
C GLU A 83 14.18 10.06 -4.13
N TYR A 84 14.80 10.68 -5.13
CA TYR A 84 15.90 10.10 -5.89
C TYR A 84 17.25 10.25 -5.16
N PRO A 85 18.29 9.46 -5.52
CA PRO A 85 19.61 9.54 -4.89
C PRO A 85 20.29 10.93 -4.96
N ASP A 86 19.92 11.76 -5.95
CA ASP A 86 20.41 13.12 -6.10
C ASP A 86 19.65 14.16 -5.23
N GLY A 87 18.62 13.72 -4.50
CA GLY A 87 17.76 14.53 -3.65
C GLY A 87 16.58 15.19 -4.36
N SER A 88 16.39 14.95 -5.67
CA SER A 88 15.18 15.39 -6.37
C SER A 88 13.96 14.56 -5.94
N GLU A 89 12.78 15.17 -5.99
CA GLU A 89 11.52 14.50 -5.64
C GLU A 89 10.52 14.53 -6.82
N GLU A 90 9.77 13.45 -6.97
CA GLU A 90 8.67 13.32 -7.94
C GLU A 90 7.42 12.76 -7.29
N LEU A 91 6.29 13.43 -7.48
CA LEU A 91 4.98 12.95 -7.04
C LEU A 91 4.50 11.86 -8.00
N LEU A 92 4.37 10.63 -7.50
CA LEU A 92 3.97 9.46 -8.29
C LEU A 92 2.46 9.27 -8.33
N LEU A 93 1.80 9.43 -7.18
CA LEU A 93 0.37 9.26 -7.01
C LEU A 93 -0.14 10.18 -5.92
N SER A 94 -1.33 10.74 -6.10
CA SER A 94 -2.04 11.52 -5.09
C SER A 94 -3.50 11.09 -5.03
N VAL A 95 -3.91 10.57 -3.86
CA VAL A 95 -5.29 10.24 -3.53
C VAL A 95 -5.70 11.17 -2.36
N PRO A 96 -6.15 12.40 -2.66
CA PRO A 96 -6.40 13.43 -1.65
C PRO A 96 -7.71 13.22 -0.87
N ASP A 97 -8.62 12.41 -1.39
CA ASP A 97 -9.91 12.04 -0.80
C ASP A 97 -10.02 10.51 -0.84
N TYR A 98 -9.30 9.85 0.07
CA TYR A 98 -9.25 8.39 0.11
C TYR A 98 -10.59 7.84 0.61
N ASP A 99 -11.11 6.83 -0.09
CA ASP A 99 -12.29 6.08 0.32
C ASP A 99 -11.90 4.63 0.58
N PHE A 100 -12.15 4.14 1.80
CA PHE A 100 -11.92 2.75 2.19
C PHE A 100 -12.60 1.74 1.26
N ASN A 101 -13.71 2.10 0.63
CA ASN A 101 -14.41 1.23 -0.30
C ASN A 101 -13.71 1.13 -1.66
N TRP A 102 -12.80 2.06 -1.98
CA TRP A 102 -12.11 2.19 -3.27
C TRP A 102 -10.59 1.99 -3.14
N GLN A 103 -10.19 0.81 -2.70
CA GLN A 103 -8.79 0.42 -2.55
C GLN A 103 -8.25 -0.15 -3.86
N LEU A 104 -7.97 0.73 -4.81
CA LEU A 104 -7.60 0.36 -6.17
C LEU A 104 -6.09 0.35 -6.34
N VAL A 105 -5.62 -0.61 -7.14
CA VAL A 105 -4.28 -0.54 -7.73
C VAL A 105 -4.28 0.55 -8.79
N HIS A 106 -3.37 1.51 -8.66
CA HIS A 106 -3.13 2.55 -9.66
C HIS A 106 -1.93 2.11 -10.52
N GLU A 107 -2.22 1.62 -11.72
CA GLU A 107 -1.21 1.35 -12.73
C GLU A 107 -0.72 2.65 -13.36
N LEU A 108 0.59 2.78 -13.51
CA LEU A 108 1.19 3.89 -14.25
C LEU A 108 0.95 3.68 -15.74
N GLU A 109 0.69 4.77 -16.47
CA GLU A 109 0.50 4.73 -17.93
C GLU A 109 1.72 4.14 -18.64
N GLU A 110 2.91 4.52 -18.18
CA GLU A 110 4.18 3.95 -18.58
C GLU A 110 4.98 3.57 -17.31
N PRO A 111 5.68 2.42 -17.30
CA PRO A 111 6.53 2.07 -16.18
C PRO A 111 7.61 3.13 -15.93
N LEU A 112 7.77 3.55 -14.68
CA LEU A 112 8.74 4.57 -14.30
C LEU A 112 10.08 3.95 -13.91
N ARG A 113 11.14 4.26 -14.66
CA ARG A 113 12.50 3.88 -14.28
C ARG A 113 12.94 4.63 -13.01
N VAL A 114 13.18 3.87 -11.94
CA VAL A 114 13.73 4.37 -10.68
C VAL A 114 15.10 3.74 -10.44
N PRO A 115 16.15 4.55 -10.20
CA PRO A 115 17.48 4.02 -9.90
C PRO A 115 17.54 3.37 -8.51
N ALA A 116 18.52 2.50 -8.31
CA ALA A 116 18.90 2.01 -6.99
C ALA A 116 19.16 3.18 -6.03
N GLY A 117 18.68 3.06 -4.80
CA GLY A 117 18.76 4.10 -3.77
C GLY A 117 17.56 5.06 -3.74
N THR A 118 16.65 5.00 -4.73
CA THR A 118 15.38 5.74 -4.65
C THR A 118 14.59 5.31 -3.41
N LYS A 119 14.04 6.29 -2.70
CA LYS A 119 13.08 6.08 -1.60
C LYS A 119 11.69 6.39 -2.11
N ILE A 120 10.77 5.45 -1.98
CA ILE A 120 9.36 5.69 -2.22
C ILE A 120 8.70 5.94 -0.86
N ARG A 121 8.20 7.16 -0.66
CA ARG A 121 7.55 7.62 0.57
C ARG A 121 6.05 7.59 0.37
N ALA A 122 5.34 6.76 1.13
CA ALA A 122 3.89 6.80 1.23
C ALA A 122 3.50 7.65 2.43
N ILE A 123 2.87 8.79 2.17
CA ILE A 123 2.53 9.81 3.16
C ILE A 123 1.02 9.98 3.13
N GLY A 124 0.38 9.79 4.27
CA GLY A 124 -1.07 9.79 4.36
C GLY A 124 -1.54 10.20 5.73
N ALA A 125 -2.85 10.24 5.92
CA ALA A 125 -3.41 10.64 7.19
C ALA A 125 -4.74 9.96 7.49
N PHE A 126 -5.08 9.94 8.78
CA PHE A 126 -6.34 9.44 9.29
C PHE A 126 -7.25 10.55 9.80
N ASP A 127 -8.56 10.41 9.60
CA ASP A 127 -9.63 11.21 10.22
C ASP A 127 -10.39 10.34 11.25
N ASN A 128 -9.93 10.39 12.50
CA ASN A 128 -10.60 9.80 13.66
C ASN A 128 -11.60 10.77 14.32
N SER A 129 -12.09 11.78 13.60
CA SER A 129 -13.08 12.71 14.12
C SER A 129 -14.50 12.21 13.93
N ALA A 130 -15.44 12.85 14.64
CA ALA A 130 -16.87 12.60 14.49
C ALA A 130 -17.45 13.09 13.14
N GLN A 131 -16.64 13.76 12.30
CA GLN A 131 -17.06 14.24 10.98
C GLN A 131 -16.87 13.19 9.88
N ASN A 132 -16.01 12.20 10.11
CA ASN A 132 -15.84 11.07 9.21
C ASN A 132 -17.02 10.09 9.37
N SER A 133 -17.87 9.98 8.36
CA SER A 133 -19.04 9.10 8.37
C SER A 133 -18.69 7.61 8.40
N ALA A 134 -17.46 7.23 8.01
CA ALA A 134 -16.97 5.86 8.10
C ALA A 134 -16.44 5.50 9.49
N ASN A 135 -16.21 6.48 10.38
CA ASN A 135 -15.67 6.24 11.71
C ASN A 135 -16.76 5.73 12.68
N PRO A 136 -16.70 4.46 13.14
CA PRO A 136 -17.72 3.90 14.04
C PRO A 136 -17.67 4.46 15.46
N ASP A 137 -16.50 4.91 15.92
CA ASP A 137 -16.32 5.48 17.26
C ASP A 137 -15.11 6.44 17.26
N PRO A 138 -15.34 7.76 17.28
CA PRO A 138 -14.27 8.76 17.29
C PRO A 138 -13.67 9.00 18.69
N SER A 139 -14.22 8.38 19.74
CA SER A 139 -13.82 8.64 21.13
C SER A 139 -12.70 7.74 21.65
N ILE A 140 -12.28 6.77 20.83
CA ILE A 140 -11.20 5.84 21.16
C ILE A 140 -9.91 6.23 20.44
N ASP A 141 -8.78 5.97 21.11
CA ASP A 141 -7.49 5.93 20.44
C ASP A 141 -7.43 4.66 19.58
N LEU A 142 -6.82 4.75 18.40
CA LEU A 142 -6.71 3.64 17.46
C LEU A 142 -5.28 3.13 17.41
N SER A 143 -5.16 1.81 17.28
CA SER A 143 -3.91 1.11 17.04
C SER A 143 -3.97 0.25 15.80
N TRP A 144 -2.84 -0.35 15.46
CA TRP A 144 -2.76 -1.31 14.37
C TRP A 144 -3.67 -2.53 14.63
N GLY A 145 -4.31 -3.05 13.59
CA GLY A 145 -5.06 -4.30 13.64
C GLY A 145 -5.60 -4.73 12.29
N GLU A 146 -6.07 -5.98 12.20
CA GLU A 146 -6.56 -6.58 10.94
C GLU A 146 -8.02 -6.23 10.64
N GLN A 147 -8.78 -5.80 11.65
CA GLN A 147 -10.19 -5.50 11.47
C GLN A 147 -10.36 -4.09 10.90
N SER A 148 -11.38 -3.89 10.06
CA SER A 148 -11.62 -2.57 9.44
C SER A 148 -11.96 -1.45 10.44
N PHE A 149 -12.34 -1.79 11.68
CA PHE A 149 -12.53 -0.82 12.77
C PHE A 149 -11.26 -0.56 13.59
N GLU A 150 -10.20 -1.33 13.38
CA GLU A 150 -8.81 -1.02 13.74
C GLU A 150 -8.15 -0.33 12.54
N GLU A 151 -6.83 -0.11 12.53
CA GLU A 151 -6.17 0.58 11.41
C GLU A 151 -4.96 -0.17 10.83
N MET A 152 -4.68 0.14 9.56
CA MET A 152 -3.45 -0.20 8.85
C MET A 152 -2.96 1.04 8.11
N PHE A 153 -1.64 1.18 7.95
CA PHE A 153 -1.06 2.22 7.12
C PHE A 153 -0.06 1.58 6.15
N MET A 154 -0.52 1.32 4.93
CA MET A 154 0.26 0.58 3.94
C MET A 154 0.31 1.29 2.59
N GLY A 155 1.50 1.26 2.00
CA GLY A 155 1.71 1.55 0.60
C GLY A 155 2.19 0.29 -0.10
N PHE A 156 1.43 -0.23 -1.06
CA PHE A 156 1.83 -1.36 -1.89
C PHE A 156 2.41 -0.87 -3.21
N TYR A 157 3.39 -1.61 -3.73
CA TYR A 157 4.06 -1.30 -4.98
C TYR A 157 4.31 -2.57 -5.78
N ALA A 158 4.20 -2.49 -7.10
CA ALA A 158 4.72 -3.50 -8.01
C ALA A 158 5.81 -2.89 -8.88
N TRP A 159 6.94 -3.55 -8.96
CA TRP A 159 8.04 -3.15 -9.82
C TRP A 159 8.74 -4.35 -10.43
N LYS A 160 9.59 -4.09 -11.41
CA LYS A 160 10.42 -5.09 -12.06
C LYS A 160 11.85 -4.60 -12.03
N GLU A 161 12.77 -5.40 -11.50
CA GLU A 161 14.19 -5.03 -11.58
C GLU A 161 14.63 -4.97 -13.04
N ALA A 162 15.42 -3.96 -13.42
CA ALA A 162 15.79 -3.71 -14.81
C ALA A 162 16.78 -4.74 -15.37
N ASN A 163 17.60 -5.35 -14.50
CA ASN A 163 18.58 -6.37 -14.87
C ASN A 163 18.26 -7.68 -14.15
N GLN A 164 17.43 -8.52 -14.77
CA GLN A 164 17.07 -9.84 -14.22
C GLN A 164 17.84 -11.00 -14.86
N GLY A 165 18.61 -10.71 -15.91
CA GLY A 165 19.66 -11.61 -16.40
C GLY A 165 20.81 -11.56 -15.41
N GLY A 166 21.02 -12.64 -14.67
CA GLY A 166 21.82 -12.66 -13.45
C GLY A 166 23.27 -12.18 -13.60
N ASP A 167 23.76 -11.62 -12.50
CA ASP A 167 25.15 -11.84 -12.10
C ASP A 167 25.28 -13.32 -11.68
N ASP A 168 26.05 -14.08 -12.45
CA ASP A 168 26.69 -15.33 -12.00
C ASP A 168 27.88 -15.02 -11.08
#